data_AF-A0A6I5C8M2-F1
#
_entry.id   AF-A0A6I5C8M2-F1
#
_cell.length_a   1.000
_cell.length_b   1.000
_cell.length_c   1.000
_cell.angle_alpha   90.00
_cell.angle_beta   90.00
_cell.angle_gamma   90.00
#
_symmetry.space_group_name_H-M   'P 1'
#
loop_
_entity.id
_entity.type
_entity.pdbx_description
1 polymer ?
#
loop_
_entity_poly.entity_id
_entity_poly.type
_entity_poly.pdbx_seq_one_letter_code
_entity_poly.pdbx_strand_id
1 'polypeptide(L)'
;SSVTVSPPADAGGVRIVGKDGKPVTAAKNGTPLYFDIPKSPTGTTDATDSAESTDGAPRTPDAAAGSAELTVQASTTVPVGRAFTSDSRSQTQILAGSSESTVSATAVATWGEHGPIPALSAEKNCAKGTLDIRVTNKGDQPYTFDLMGAAHSVPAGATRTIAIPLQEDQAYDFTLVGPDGRAQRFTGVLDCKTQGAAVGTKTQTLDEPAPAPTPVTAGNVPTTPDLAATGGSDTTPLIAAIGLSLLVLGATALSILHKKRTTQD
;
A
#
# COMPACT_ATOMS: atom_id res chain seq x y z
N SER A 1 -6.53 3.60 5.37
CA SER A 1 -5.46 3.45 4.38
C SER A 1 -5.30 1.98 4.03
N SER A 2 -5.25 1.66 2.74
CA SER A 2 -4.90 0.33 2.21
C SER A 2 -3.61 0.44 1.42
N VAL A 3 -2.86 -0.66 1.32
CA VAL A 3 -1.67 -0.77 0.48
C VAL A 3 -1.99 -1.67 -0.71
N THR A 4 -1.45 -1.34 -1.87
CA THR A 4 -1.45 -2.21 -3.06
C THR A 4 -0.39 -3.29 -2.87
N VAL A 5 -0.75 -4.53 -3.16
CA VAL A 5 0.12 -5.70 -3.06
C VAL A 5 0.50 -6.13 -4.46
N SER A 6 1.79 -6.05 -4.79
CA SER A 6 2.33 -6.49 -6.07
C SER A 6 2.98 -7.87 -5.89
N PRO A 7 2.42 -8.93 -6.52
CA PRO A 7 2.99 -10.27 -6.42
C PRO A 7 4.33 -10.34 -7.19
N PRO A 8 5.18 -11.33 -6.87
CA PRO A 8 6.44 -11.52 -7.58
C PRO A 8 6.18 -11.84 -9.06
N ALA A 9 6.78 -11.07 -9.97
CA ALA A 9 6.64 -11.31 -11.41
C ALA A 9 7.32 -12.62 -11.87
N ASP A 10 8.38 -13.04 -11.16
CA ASP A 10 9.34 -14.06 -11.64
C ASP A 10 9.39 -15.33 -10.79
N ALA A 11 8.39 -15.61 -9.95
CA ALA A 11 8.46 -16.68 -8.95
C ALA A 11 7.77 -18.01 -9.36
N GLY A 12 7.77 -18.37 -10.64
CA GLY A 12 7.41 -19.73 -11.06
C GLY A 12 6.00 -20.20 -10.62
N GLY A 13 5.02 -19.29 -10.57
CA GLY A 13 3.65 -19.60 -10.15
C GLY A 13 3.34 -19.37 -8.67
N VAL A 14 4.27 -18.84 -7.88
CA VAL A 14 4.00 -18.37 -6.50
C VAL A 14 2.95 -17.26 -6.50
N ARG A 15 1.98 -17.36 -5.59
CA ARG A 15 0.92 -16.36 -5.40
C ARG A 15 1.00 -15.71 -4.03
N ILE A 16 0.50 -14.48 -3.94
CA ILE A 16 0.26 -13.83 -2.65
C ILE A 16 -1.21 -13.99 -2.28
N VAL A 17 -1.46 -14.63 -1.14
CA VAL A 17 -2.79 -14.99 -0.69
C VAL A 17 -3.08 -14.50 0.73
N GLY A 18 -4.36 -14.37 1.05
CA GLY A 18 -4.83 -14.17 2.42
C GLY A 18 -4.84 -15.46 3.21
N LYS A 19 -5.22 -15.38 4.50
CA LYS A 19 -5.35 -16.55 5.40
C LYS A 19 -6.29 -17.65 4.89
N ASP A 20 -7.18 -17.32 3.96
CA ASP A 20 -8.15 -18.22 3.35
C ASP A 20 -7.65 -18.83 2.03
N GLY A 21 -6.38 -18.57 1.67
CA GLY A 21 -5.77 -19.05 0.43
C GLY A 21 -6.23 -18.31 -0.82
N LYS A 22 -7.03 -17.24 -0.71
CA LYS A 22 -7.48 -16.47 -1.86
C LYS A 22 -6.46 -15.40 -2.25
N PRO A 23 -6.25 -15.12 -3.55
CA PRO A 23 -5.37 -14.06 -4.00
C PRO A 23 -5.76 -12.70 -3.41
N VAL A 24 -4.75 -11.91 -3.03
CA VAL A 24 -4.94 -10.58 -2.46
C VAL A 24 -4.09 -9.55 -3.22
N THR A 25 -4.72 -8.44 -3.60
CA THR A 25 -4.08 -7.30 -4.28
C THR A 25 -4.09 -6.04 -3.43
N ALA A 26 -4.73 -6.08 -2.26
CA ALA A 26 -4.75 -4.98 -1.30
C ALA A 26 -4.73 -5.51 0.14
N ALA A 27 -4.09 -4.79 1.04
CA ALA A 27 -4.00 -5.12 2.47
C ALA A 27 -4.17 -3.89 3.36
N LYS A 28 -4.58 -4.10 4.61
CA LYS A 28 -4.60 -3.05 5.66
C LYS A 28 -3.51 -3.34 6.69
N ASN A 29 -3.17 -2.35 7.50
CA ASN A 29 -2.26 -2.56 8.63
C ASN A 29 -2.74 -3.72 9.51
N GLY A 30 -1.82 -4.62 9.89
CA GLY A 30 -2.11 -5.83 10.67
C GLY A 30 -2.71 -7.00 9.87
N THR A 31 -2.90 -6.88 8.54
CA THR A 31 -3.37 -8.00 7.71
C THR A 31 -2.22 -8.95 7.40
N PRO A 32 -2.29 -10.24 7.77
CA PRO A 32 -1.27 -11.21 7.38
C PRO A 32 -1.40 -11.57 5.89
N LEU A 33 -0.25 -11.61 5.21
CA LEU A 33 -0.11 -12.05 3.82
C LEU A 33 0.73 -13.33 3.80
N TYR A 34 0.42 -14.22 2.86
CA TYR A 34 1.07 -15.53 2.74
C TYR A 34 1.58 -15.75 1.32
N PHE A 35 2.74 -16.39 1.22
CA PHE A 35 3.24 -16.92 -0.05
C PHE A 35 2.66 -18.32 -0.25
N ASP A 36 1.90 -18.52 -1.32
CA ASP A 36 1.41 -19.81 -1.77
C ASP A 36 2.38 -20.37 -2.80
N ILE A 37 3.15 -21.38 -2.38
CA ILE A 37 4.25 -21.95 -3.15
C ILE A 37 3.74 -23.20 -3.88
N PRO A 38 3.80 -23.25 -5.22
CA PRO A 38 3.41 -24.43 -5.97
C PRO A 38 4.39 -25.58 -5.66
N LYS A 39 3.86 -26.81 -5.62
CA LYS A 39 4.67 -28.03 -5.44
C LYS A 39 5.67 -28.28 -6.57
N SER A 40 5.50 -27.61 -7.71
CA SER A 40 6.43 -27.60 -8.83
C SER A 40 6.59 -26.15 -9.31
N PRO A 41 7.67 -25.44 -8.93
CA PRO A 41 7.89 -24.04 -9.32
C PRO A 41 8.32 -23.88 -10.78
N THR A 42 8.60 -24.98 -11.48
CA THR A 42 8.70 -25.00 -12.94
C THR A 42 7.31 -25.28 -13.49
N GLY A 43 6.76 -24.39 -14.32
CA GLY A 43 5.51 -24.62 -15.06
C GLY A 43 5.60 -25.74 -16.10
N THR A 44 6.42 -26.76 -15.85
CA THR A 44 6.61 -27.93 -16.69
C THR A 44 5.60 -28.99 -16.27
N THR A 45 4.50 -29.08 -17.02
CA THR A 45 3.52 -30.17 -16.92
C THR A 45 4.02 -31.49 -17.50
N ASP A 46 5.32 -31.61 -17.81
CA ASP A 46 5.86 -32.86 -18.33
C ASP A 46 6.13 -33.82 -17.18
N ALA A 47 5.15 -34.68 -16.96
CA ALA A 47 5.22 -35.92 -16.21
C ALA A 47 6.22 -36.93 -16.84
N THR A 48 7.44 -36.49 -17.16
CA THR A 48 8.45 -37.32 -17.82
C THR A 48 9.74 -37.51 -17.03
N ASP A 49 9.84 -37.01 -15.79
CA ASP A 49 10.79 -37.56 -14.82
C ASP A 49 10.18 -38.77 -14.12
N SER A 50 9.78 -39.75 -14.93
CA SER A 50 9.71 -41.15 -14.49
C SER A 50 11.14 -41.68 -14.43
N ALA A 51 11.99 -41.07 -13.61
CA ALA A 51 13.20 -41.73 -13.13
C ALA A 51 12.73 -42.76 -12.10
N GLU A 52 12.58 -43.99 -12.59
CA GLU A 52 12.25 -45.19 -11.84
C GLU A 52 13.01 -45.21 -10.51
N SER A 53 12.28 -45.03 -9.40
CA SER A 53 12.80 -45.30 -8.07
C SER A 53 12.96 -46.81 -7.95
N THR A 54 14.16 -47.29 -7.61
CA THR A 54 14.48 -48.70 -7.41
C THR A 54 13.61 -49.37 -6.32
N ASP A 55 12.86 -48.57 -5.55
CA ASP A 55 12.04 -49.00 -4.42
C ASP A 55 10.52 -48.94 -4.68
N GLY A 56 10.07 -48.62 -5.91
CA GLY A 56 8.65 -48.72 -6.30
C GLY A 56 7.66 -47.75 -5.64
N ALA A 57 8.14 -46.81 -4.81
CA ALA A 57 7.30 -45.76 -4.21
C ALA A 57 7.19 -44.53 -5.15
N PRO A 58 6.00 -43.94 -5.34
CA PRO A 58 5.86 -42.68 -6.07
C PRO A 58 6.62 -41.57 -5.32
N ARG A 59 7.64 -40.95 -5.94
CA ARG A 59 8.16 -39.66 -5.45
C ARG A 59 7.22 -38.57 -5.92
N THR A 60 6.61 -37.85 -4.97
CA THR A 60 6.15 -36.48 -5.25
C THR A 60 7.36 -35.67 -5.69
N PRO A 61 7.32 -34.94 -6.82
CA PRO A 61 8.39 -34.01 -7.14
C PRO A 61 8.47 -32.96 -6.03
N ASP A 62 9.64 -32.87 -5.41
CA ASP A 62 9.89 -31.92 -4.34
C ASP A 62 9.77 -30.50 -4.89
N ALA A 63 9.24 -29.59 -4.07
CA ALA A 63 9.25 -28.18 -4.44
C ALA A 63 10.71 -27.72 -4.48
N ALA A 64 11.25 -27.50 -5.67
CA ALA A 64 12.61 -27.02 -5.83
C ALA A 64 12.84 -25.78 -4.95
N ALA A 65 13.99 -25.74 -4.28
CA ALA A 65 14.36 -24.60 -3.45
C ALA A 65 14.27 -23.30 -4.27
N GLY A 66 13.76 -22.25 -3.67
CA GLY A 66 13.46 -21.02 -4.39
C GLY A 66 13.20 -19.84 -3.47
N SER A 67 13.00 -18.69 -4.11
CA SER A 67 12.70 -17.45 -3.42
C SER A 67 11.77 -16.56 -4.22
N ALA A 68 11.00 -15.73 -3.50
CA ALA A 68 10.04 -14.79 -4.05
C ALA A 68 10.15 -13.45 -3.33
N GLU A 69 9.92 -12.37 -4.08
CA GLU A 69 9.90 -11.01 -3.56
C GLU A 69 8.47 -10.46 -3.62
N LEU A 70 8.00 -9.88 -2.52
CA LEU A 70 6.74 -9.17 -2.43
C LEU A 70 7.01 -7.69 -2.24
N THR A 71 6.41 -6.86 -3.10
CA THR A 71 6.40 -5.41 -2.92
C THR A 71 5.00 -4.94 -2.52
N VAL A 72 4.92 -4.15 -1.46
CA VAL A 72 3.70 -3.44 -1.06
C VAL A 72 3.91 -1.94 -1.21
N GLN A 73 2.88 -1.23 -1.69
CA GLN A 73 2.96 0.19 -2.00
C GLN A 73 1.76 0.93 -1.42
N ALA A 74 1.98 2.13 -0.90
CA ALA A 74 0.93 3.03 -0.47
C ALA A 74 1.15 4.41 -1.07
N SER A 75 0.09 5.04 -1.54
CA SER A 75 0.11 6.42 -2.01
C SER A 75 -0.68 7.30 -1.06
N THR A 76 -0.17 8.49 -0.79
CA THR A 76 -0.90 9.54 -0.10
C THR A 76 -0.89 10.82 -0.92
N THR A 77 -2.03 11.49 -0.97
CA THR A 77 -2.17 12.77 -1.65
C THR A 77 -1.84 13.88 -0.69
N VAL A 78 -0.83 14.68 -1.00
CA VAL A 78 -0.50 15.90 -0.28
C VAL A 78 -1.21 17.06 -0.98
N PRO A 79 -2.22 17.69 -0.36
CA PRO A 79 -2.87 18.85 -0.95
C PRO A 79 -1.90 20.03 -0.92
N VAL A 80 -1.78 20.73 -2.04
CA VAL A 80 -1.00 21.98 -2.15
C VAL A 80 -1.94 23.12 -2.53
N GLY A 81 -2.00 24.16 -1.71
CA GLY A 81 -2.80 25.36 -2.00
C GLY A 81 -1.89 26.57 -2.13
N ARG A 82 -2.09 27.38 -3.18
CA ARG A 82 -1.51 28.74 -3.28
C ARG A 82 -2.64 29.76 -3.29
N ALA A 83 -2.52 30.78 -2.46
CA ALA A 83 -3.39 31.95 -2.47
C ALA A 83 -2.68 33.10 -3.20
N PHE A 84 -3.30 33.60 -4.26
CA PHE A 84 -2.87 34.79 -4.97
C PHE A 84 -3.72 35.97 -4.51
N THR A 85 -3.07 36.95 -3.91
CA THR A 85 -3.68 38.22 -3.48
C THR A 85 -3.21 39.34 -4.40
N SER A 86 -4.11 40.28 -4.71
CA SER A 86 -3.74 41.52 -5.41
C SER A 86 -3.45 42.62 -4.39
N ASP A 87 -2.53 43.54 -4.71
CA ASP A 87 -2.30 44.76 -3.91
C ASP A 87 -3.48 45.75 -3.99
N SER A 88 -4.37 45.58 -4.97
CA SER A 88 -5.65 46.29 -5.09
C SER A 88 -6.80 45.48 -4.45
N ARG A 89 -7.96 46.11 -4.19
CA ARG A 89 -9.16 45.40 -3.70
C ARG A 89 -9.73 44.44 -4.76
N SER A 90 -9.10 43.28 -4.91
CA SER A 90 -9.49 42.20 -5.80
C SER A 90 -9.77 40.92 -5.01
N GLN A 91 -10.55 40.03 -5.60
CA GLN A 91 -10.82 38.69 -5.08
C GLN A 91 -9.51 37.88 -4.96
N THR A 92 -9.29 37.22 -3.83
CA THR A 92 -8.22 36.23 -3.67
C THR A 92 -8.50 35.01 -4.56
N GLN A 93 -7.52 34.61 -5.38
CA GLN A 93 -7.61 33.37 -6.16
C GLN A 93 -6.86 32.26 -5.44
N ILE A 94 -7.48 31.08 -5.34
CA ILE A 94 -6.84 29.88 -4.77
C ILE A 94 -6.56 28.91 -5.90
N LEU A 95 -5.29 28.60 -6.14
CA LEU A 95 -4.90 27.47 -6.97
C LEU A 95 -4.64 26.28 -6.05
N ALA A 96 -5.58 25.33 -6.06
CA ALA A 96 -5.40 24.04 -5.43
C ALA A 96 -4.78 23.07 -6.44
N GLY A 97 -3.68 22.45 -6.05
CA GLY A 97 -3.12 21.28 -6.71
C GLY A 97 -2.96 20.15 -5.70
N SER A 98 -2.59 18.98 -6.18
CA SER A 98 -2.24 17.86 -5.32
C SER A 98 -0.95 17.23 -5.82
N SER A 99 -0.19 16.64 -4.90
CA SER A 99 1.01 15.88 -5.22
C SER A 99 0.90 14.50 -4.58
N GLU A 100 1.09 13.45 -5.38
CA GLU A 100 1.08 12.08 -4.88
C GLU A 100 2.47 11.76 -4.29
N SER A 101 2.48 11.25 -3.06
CA SER A 101 3.67 10.72 -2.40
C SER A 101 3.49 9.22 -2.22
N THR A 102 4.42 8.43 -2.77
CA THR A 102 4.39 6.97 -2.68
C THR A 102 5.44 6.46 -1.70
N VAL A 103 5.07 5.43 -0.96
CA VAL A 103 5.99 4.66 -0.12
C VAL A 103 5.87 3.18 -0.48
N SER A 104 6.98 2.47 -0.51
CA SER A 104 7.03 1.04 -0.80
C SER A 104 7.82 0.29 0.26
N ALA A 105 7.49 -0.99 0.43
CA ALA A 105 8.26 -1.92 1.24
C ALA A 105 8.36 -3.26 0.52
N THR A 106 9.50 -3.92 0.70
CA THR A 106 9.83 -5.19 0.08
C THR A 106 10.02 -6.26 1.14
N ALA A 107 9.50 -7.46 0.90
CA ALA A 107 9.73 -8.65 1.71
C ALA A 107 10.21 -9.81 0.83
N VAL A 108 11.19 -10.57 1.30
CA VAL A 108 11.70 -11.75 0.60
C VAL A 108 11.29 -13.00 1.36
N ALA A 109 10.80 -14.00 0.63
CA ALA A 109 10.56 -15.34 1.14
C ALA A 109 11.51 -16.33 0.47
N THR A 110 12.06 -17.25 1.25
CA THR A 110 12.90 -18.35 0.78
C THR A 110 12.34 -19.68 1.26
N TRP A 111 12.36 -20.71 0.41
CA TRP A 111 11.93 -22.07 0.72
C TRP A 111 12.88 -23.10 0.12
N GLY A 112 12.87 -24.30 0.68
CA GLY A 112 13.65 -25.44 0.23
C GLY A 112 13.56 -26.57 1.26
N GLU A 113 14.02 -27.76 0.92
CA GLU A 113 14.08 -28.90 1.85
C GLU A 113 15.39 -28.92 2.66
N HIS A 114 16.46 -28.42 2.05
CA HIS A 114 17.81 -28.44 2.58
C HIS A 114 18.48 -27.07 2.48
N GLY A 115 19.48 -26.84 3.33
CA GLY A 115 20.21 -25.59 3.46
C GLY A 115 19.58 -24.65 4.48
N PRO A 116 20.15 -23.44 4.65
CA PRO A 116 19.57 -22.41 5.50
C PRO A 116 18.28 -21.87 4.90
N ILE A 117 17.24 -21.70 5.72
CA ILE A 117 15.95 -21.12 5.30
C ILE A 117 15.63 -19.96 6.26
N PRO A 118 16.25 -18.78 6.04
CA PRO A 118 16.08 -17.64 6.94
C PRO A 118 14.80 -16.86 6.63
N ALA A 119 14.13 -16.42 7.69
CA ALA A 119 13.11 -15.39 7.67
C ALA A 119 13.64 -14.16 8.43
N LEU A 120 13.71 -13.02 7.75
CA LEU A 120 14.27 -11.78 8.26
C LEU A 120 13.15 -10.77 8.54
N SER A 121 13.20 -10.15 9.71
CA SER A 121 12.28 -9.08 10.10
C SER A 121 12.99 -8.05 10.96
N ALA A 122 12.49 -6.82 10.94
CA ALA A 122 12.99 -5.73 11.76
C ALA A 122 11.83 -5.05 12.47
N GLU A 123 11.97 -4.82 13.77
CA GLU A 123 10.96 -4.17 14.59
C GLU A 123 11.60 -3.03 15.39
N LYS A 124 10.94 -1.87 15.42
CA LYS A 124 11.39 -0.74 16.25
C LYS A 124 11.04 -1.02 17.71
N ASN A 125 12.04 -1.04 18.57
CA ASN A 125 11.87 -1.18 20.01
C ASN A 125 12.06 0.17 20.69
N CYS A 126 10.99 0.96 20.73
CA CYS A 126 11.02 2.32 21.27
C CYS A 126 11.41 2.38 22.75
N ALA A 127 11.09 1.35 23.53
CA ALA A 127 11.46 1.31 24.95
C ALA A 127 12.97 1.19 25.16
N LYS A 128 13.69 0.62 24.19
CA LYS A 128 15.14 0.41 24.25
C LYS A 128 15.93 1.35 23.34
N GLY A 129 15.27 2.11 22.46
CA GLY A 129 15.95 2.88 21.43
C GLY A 129 16.70 1.98 20.45
N THR A 130 16.13 0.84 20.08
CA THR A 130 16.79 -0.13 19.19
C THR A 130 15.92 -0.48 17.98
N LEU A 131 16.57 -0.89 16.89
CA LEU A 131 15.95 -1.68 15.82
C LEU A 131 16.31 -3.14 16.07
N ASP A 132 15.31 -3.94 16.44
CA ASP A 132 15.48 -5.36 16.73
C ASP A 132 15.37 -6.16 15.42
N ILE A 133 16.49 -6.69 14.95
CA ILE A 133 16.58 -7.54 13.76
C ILE A 133 16.39 -8.99 14.20
N ARG A 134 15.24 -9.57 13.86
CA ARG A 134 14.92 -10.95 14.17
C ARG A 134 15.15 -11.84 12.95
N VAL A 135 16.03 -12.82 13.13
CA VAL A 135 16.40 -13.82 12.13
C VAL A 135 15.99 -15.18 12.64
N THR A 136 15.08 -15.84 11.91
CA THR A 136 14.65 -17.22 12.21
C THR A 136 15.11 -18.13 11.09
N ASN A 137 15.87 -19.17 11.39
CA ASN A 137 16.32 -20.15 10.42
C ASN A 137 15.53 -21.45 10.59
N LYS A 138 14.68 -21.79 9.62
CA LYS A 138 13.92 -23.05 9.59
C LYS A 138 14.62 -24.17 8.83
N GLY A 139 15.78 -23.89 8.26
CA GLY A 139 16.59 -24.86 7.54
C GLY A 139 17.37 -25.81 8.44
N ASP A 140 18.14 -26.69 7.79
CA ASP A 140 18.97 -27.73 8.42
C ASP A 140 20.47 -27.38 8.49
N GLN A 141 20.86 -26.24 7.91
CA GLN A 141 22.22 -25.69 7.95
C GLN A 141 22.24 -24.31 8.62
N PRO A 142 23.38 -23.88 9.21
CA PRO A 142 23.50 -22.54 9.77
C PRO A 142 23.38 -21.46 8.68
N TYR A 143 22.67 -20.37 9.00
CA TYR A 143 22.63 -19.18 8.16
C TYR A 143 23.64 -18.16 8.67
N THR A 144 24.60 -17.78 7.83
CA THR A 144 25.62 -16.77 8.15
C THR A 144 25.41 -15.51 7.33
N PHE A 145 25.54 -14.35 7.95
CA PHE A 145 25.36 -13.06 7.30
C PHE A 145 26.17 -11.98 8.01
N ASP A 146 26.51 -10.92 7.28
CA ASP A 146 27.15 -9.74 7.84
C ASP A 146 26.11 -8.68 8.21
N LEU A 147 26.28 -8.06 9.37
CA LEU A 147 25.49 -6.91 9.80
C LEU A 147 26.44 -5.90 10.45
N MET A 148 26.43 -4.67 9.92
CA MET A 148 27.30 -3.59 10.41
C MET A 148 28.80 -3.96 10.43
N GLY A 149 29.25 -4.77 9.46
CA GLY A 149 30.64 -5.21 9.36
C GLY A 149 31.04 -6.35 10.32
N ALA A 150 30.09 -6.91 11.08
CA ALA A 150 30.30 -8.08 11.91
C ALA A 150 29.59 -9.31 11.33
N ALA A 151 30.29 -10.45 11.32
CA ALA A 151 29.72 -11.72 10.92
C ALA A 151 28.82 -12.28 12.03
N HIS A 152 27.61 -12.67 11.66
CA HIS A 152 26.63 -13.34 12.51
C HIS A 152 26.28 -14.71 11.95
N SER A 153 25.84 -15.61 12.83
CA SER A 153 25.35 -16.94 12.46
C SER A 153 24.08 -17.26 13.21
N VAL A 154 23.13 -17.95 12.59
CA VAL A 154 21.93 -18.49 13.22
C VAL A 154 21.90 -19.99 12.94
N PRO A 155 21.99 -20.84 13.99
CA PRO A 155 21.92 -22.28 13.82
C PRO A 155 20.62 -22.74 13.14
N ALA A 156 20.64 -23.96 12.59
CA ALA A 156 19.46 -24.64 12.11
C ALA A 156 18.36 -24.68 13.18
N GLY A 157 17.11 -24.44 12.78
CA GLY A 157 15.94 -24.42 13.65
C GLY A 157 15.89 -23.30 14.70
N ALA A 158 16.85 -22.37 14.72
CA ALA A 158 16.98 -21.36 15.77
C ALA A 158 16.44 -19.98 15.35
N THR A 159 16.17 -19.16 16.36
CA THR A 159 15.90 -17.72 16.20
C THR A 159 16.93 -16.93 16.98
N ARG A 160 17.45 -15.85 16.38
CA ARG A 160 18.24 -14.83 17.07
C ARG A 160 17.66 -13.45 16.83
N THR A 161 17.79 -12.59 17.84
CA THR A 161 17.45 -11.17 17.74
C THR A 161 18.71 -10.36 17.99
N ILE A 162 19.03 -9.45 17.08
CA ILE A 162 20.17 -8.55 17.16
C ILE A 162 19.61 -7.13 17.29
N ALA A 163 19.93 -6.46 18.39
CA ALA A 163 19.47 -5.10 18.65
C ALA A 163 20.50 -4.10 18.10
N ILE A 164 20.07 -3.26 17.16
CA ILE A 164 20.87 -2.16 16.62
C ILE A 164 20.50 -0.90 17.41
N PRO A 165 21.41 -0.31 18.20
CA PRO A 165 21.12 0.93 18.92
C PRO A 165 20.95 2.09 17.92
N LEU A 166 19.89 2.85 18.09
CA LEU A 166 19.58 4.02 17.27
C LEU A 166 19.18 5.19 18.18
N GLN A 167 19.55 6.40 17.78
CA GLN A 167 19.02 7.62 18.37
C GLN A 167 17.62 7.92 17.81
N GLU A 168 16.86 8.73 18.53
CA GLU A 168 15.62 9.31 17.98
C GLU A 168 15.95 10.11 16.72
N ASP A 169 15.05 10.06 15.75
CA ASP A 169 15.16 10.65 14.42
C ASP A 169 16.36 10.13 13.60
N GLN A 170 17.01 9.05 14.04
CA GLN A 170 18.11 8.44 13.30
C GLN A 170 17.56 7.59 12.15
N ALA A 171 17.92 7.98 10.93
CA ALA A 171 17.70 7.18 9.75
C ALA A 171 18.62 5.94 9.76
N TYR A 172 18.09 4.82 9.29
CA TYR A 172 18.84 3.59 9.03
C TYR A 172 18.57 3.13 7.61
N ASP A 173 19.60 2.56 6.99
CA ASP A 173 19.52 2.01 5.65
C ASP A 173 20.63 0.97 5.46
N PHE A 174 20.25 -0.30 5.38
CA PHE A 174 21.18 -1.40 5.15
C PHE A 174 20.46 -2.57 4.46
N THR A 175 21.24 -3.53 3.98
CA THR A 175 20.74 -4.75 3.35
C THR A 175 21.27 -5.97 4.07
N LEU A 176 20.48 -7.04 4.11
CA LEU A 176 20.92 -8.37 4.50
C LEU A 176 20.79 -9.30 3.29
N VAL A 177 21.86 -10.02 2.99
CA VAL A 177 21.91 -10.93 1.84
C VAL A 177 21.45 -12.32 2.27
N GLY A 178 20.45 -12.85 1.59
CA GLY A 178 19.93 -14.20 1.75
C GLY A 178 20.87 -15.27 1.14
N PRO A 179 20.62 -16.56 1.43
CA PRO A 179 21.45 -17.67 0.93
C PRO A 179 21.49 -17.79 -0.60
N ASP A 180 20.46 -17.29 -1.28
CA ASP A 180 20.31 -17.24 -2.73
C ASP A 180 20.95 -16.00 -3.37
N GLY A 181 21.62 -15.17 -2.57
CA GLY A 181 22.24 -13.91 -3.01
C GLY A 181 21.27 -12.73 -3.13
N ARG A 182 19.96 -12.92 -2.87
CA ARG A 182 19.00 -11.80 -2.87
C ARG A 182 19.16 -10.95 -1.62
N ALA A 183 19.15 -9.63 -1.80
CA ALA A 183 19.31 -8.69 -0.70
C ALA A 183 17.93 -8.18 -0.23
N GLN A 184 17.66 -8.28 1.07
CA GLN A 184 16.52 -7.61 1.71
C GLN A 184 16.98 -6.28 2.30
N ARG A 185 16.40 -5.17 1.82
CA ARG A 185 16.69 -3.83 2.33
C ARG A 185 15.84 -3.51 3.55
N PHE A 186 16.47 -2.95 4.56
CA PHE A 186 15.85 -2.38 5.75
C PHE A 186 16.16 -0.90 5.78
N THR A 187 15.13 -0.08 5.61
CA THR A 187 15.26 1.38 5.61
C THR A 187 14.15 2.02 6.43
N GLY A 188 14.44 3.17 7.03
CA GLY A 188 13.48 3.93 7.81
C GLY A 188 14.16 4.90 8.77
N VAL A 189 13.38 5.41 9.72
CA VAL A 189 13.84 6.30 10.79
C VAL A 189 13.28 5.78 12.10
N LEU A 190 14.09 5.72 13.16
CA LEU A 190 13.58 5.50 14.52
C LEU A 190 12.96 6.80 15.02
N ASP A 191 11.64 6.91 14.98
CA ASP A 191 10.90 8.12 15.37
C ASP A 191 9.83 7.75 16.41
N CYS A 192 10.29 7.39 17.60
CA CYS A 192 9.41 6.90 18.66
C CYS A 192 8.75 8.04 19.42
N LYS A 193 9.37 9.21 19.45
CA LYS A 193 8.83 10.41 20.10
C LYS A 193 7.81 11.17 19.25
N THR A 194 7.91 11.17 17.92
CA THR A 194 6.97 11.92 17.06
C THR A 194 5.79 11.06 16.59
N GLN A 195 5.89 9.73 16.57
CA GLN A 195 4.74 8.87 16.22
C GLN A 195 3.56 8.93 17.21
N GLY A 196 3.76 9.40 18.45
CA GLY A 196 2.66 9.74 19.38
C GLY A 196 1.85 10.98 18.96
N ALA A 197 2.40 11.78 18.04
CA ALA A 197 1.78 12.92 17.42
C ALA A 197 1.64 12.68 15.92
N ALA A 198 0.77 11.73 15.54
CA ALA A 198 0.01 11.94 14.31
C ALA A 198 -0.84 13.20 14.54
N VAL A 199 -0.21 14.36 14.38
CA VAL A 199 -0.87 15.65 14.31
C VAL A 199 -1.78 15.51 13.11
N GLY A 200 -3.04 15.18 13.37
CA GLY A 200 -4.11 15.49 12.42
C GLY A 200 -3.84 16.93 12.03
N THR A 201 -3.53 17.16 10.76
CA THR A 201 -3.11 18.43 10.19
C THR A 201 -4.08 19.51 10.66
N LYS A 202 -3.78 20.15 11.80
CA LYS A 202 -4.51 21.32 12.24
C LYS A 202 -3.93 22.43 11.40
N THR A 203 -4.65 22.73 10.33
CA THR A 203 -4.53 23.99 9.62
C THR A 203 -4.50 25.10 10.67
N GLN A 204 -3.32 25.68 10.88
CA GLN A 204 -3.20 26.94 11.61
C GLN A 204 -3.76 27.99 10.68
N THR A 205 -5.05 28.32 10.83
CA THR A 205 -5.56 29.59 10.32
C THR A 205 -4.92 30.67 11.17
N LEU A 206 -3.98 31.39 10.58
CA LEU A 206 -3.46 32.62 11.16
C LEU A 206 -4.66 33.54 11.39
N ASP A 207 -4.93 33.88 12.66
CA ASP A 207 -6.01 34.78 13.05
C ASP A 207 -5.87 36.11 12.31
N GLU A 208 -6.77 36.37 11.35
CA GLU A 208 -7.03 37.70 10.82
C GLU A 208 -8.47 38.11 11.20
N PRO A 209 -8.73 39.37 11.59
CA PRO A 209 -10.02 39.78 12.13
C PRO A 209 -11.15 39.63 11.10
N ALA A 210 -12.23 38.96 11.51
CA ALA A 210 -13.39 38.67 10.68
C ALA A 210 -14.10 39.92 10.13
N PRO A 211 -14.67 39.80 8.92
CA PRO A 211 -16.08 40.12 8.74
C PRO A 211 -16.84 38.84 8.38
N ALA A 212 -17.92 38.58 9.12
CA ALA A 212 -18.78 37.42 8.96
C ALA A 212 -19.42 37.34 7.56
N PRO A 213 -19.58 36.12 7.03
CA PRO A 213 -20.75 35.79 6.24
C PRO A 213 -21.55 34.63 6.86
N THR A 214 -22.85 34.70 6.62
CA THR A 214 -23.94 33.80 7.04
C THR A 214 -23.70 32.31 6.76
N PRO A 215 -24.26 31.39 7.58
CA PRO A 215 -24.06 29.97 7.41
C PRO A 215 -24.90 29.44 6.25
N VAL A 216 -24.23 28.88 5.24
CA VAL A 216 -24.87 28.01 4.24
C VAL A 216 -24.62 26.57 4.70
N THR A 217 -25.69 25.84 4.99
CA THR A 217 -25.65 24.42 5.38
C THR A 217 -25.05 23.59 4.25
N ALA A 218 -23.79 23.16 4.42
CA ALA A 218 -23.15 22.19 3.52
C ALA A 218 -23.39 20.77 4.04
N GLY A 219 -24.14 19.99 3.26
CA GLY A 219 -24.38 18.57 3.49
C GLY A 219 -23.12 17.71 3.28
N ASN A 220 -23.11 16.59 4.01
CA ASN A 220 -22.25 15.41 3.91
C ASN A 220 -20.83 15.58 3.36
N VAL A 221 -19.88 15.69 4.30
CA VAL A 221 -18.44 15.59 4.07
C VAL A 221 -18.06 14.15 3.67
N PRO A 222 -17.43 13.91 2.50
CA PRO A 222 -16.79 12.63 2.21
C PRO A 222 -15.60 12.43 3.16
N THR A 223 -15.34 11.19 3.57
CA THR A 223 -14.41 10.83 4.65
C THR A 223 -12.91 11.06 4.37
N THR A 224 -12.56 11.77 3.30
CA THR A 224 -11.20 12.27 3.03
C THR A 224 -11.26 13.61 2.25
N PRO A 225 -10.90 14.76 2.84
CA PRO A 225 -10.99 16.05 2.16
C PRO A 225 -9.76 16.28 1.26
N ASP A 226 -9.97 16.23 -0.07
CA ASP A 226 -9.00 16.72 -1.06
C ASP A 226 -9.41 18.14 -1.51
N LEU A 227 -8.48 19.10 -1.44
CA LEU A 227 -8.70 20.49 -1.84
C LEU A 227 -8.83 20.66 -3.36
N ALA A 228 -8.35 19.69 -4.14
CA ALA A 228 -8.46 19.69 -5.60
C ALA A 228 -9.78 19.08 -6.11
N ALA A 229 -10.57 18.43 -5.25
CA ALA A 229 -11.85 17.85 -5.62
C ALA A 229 -12.92 18.93 -5.82
N THR A 230 -13.05 19.44 -7.04
CA THR A 230 -14.10 20.41 -7.38
C THR A 230 -15.42 19.70 -7.73
N GLY A 231 -16.42 19.85 -6.85
CA GLY A 231 -17.84 19.98 -7.25
C GLY A 231 -18.57 18.80 -7.91
N GLY A 232 -18.09 17.56 -7.83
CA GLY A 232 -18.84 16.38 -8.27
C GLY A 232 -19.57 15.72 -7.10
N SER A 233 -20.86 16.00 -6.89
CA SER A 233 -21.68 15.27 -5.92
C SER A 233 -22.35 14.06 -6.57
N ASP A 234 -22.57 12.98 -5.81
CA ASP A 234 -23.33 11.78 -6.25
C ASP A 234 -24.79 12.09 -6.66
N THR A 235 -25.24 13.32 -6.46
CA THR A 235 -26.53 13.84 -6.92
C THR A 235 -26.52 14.32 -8.37
N THR A 236 -25.37 14.34 -9.05
CA THR A 236 -25.26 14.69 -10.48
C THR A 236 -26.26 13.92 -11.37
N PRO A 237 -26.43 12.59 -11.25
CA PRO A 237 -27.47 11.87 -11.99
C PRO A 237 -28.90 12.30 -11.62
N LEU A 238 -29.17 12.67 -10.36
CA LEU A 238 -30.47 13.18 -9.92
C LEU A 238 -30.77 14.57 -10.53
N ILE A 239 -29.78 15.46 -10.55
CA ILE A 239 -29.90 16.81 -11.14
C ILE A 239 -30.13 16.69 -12.65
N ALA A 240 -29.41 15.80 -13.33
CA ALA A 240 -29.61 15.53 -14.75
C ALA A 240 -31.02 15.00 -15.04
N ALA A 241 -31.54 14.10 -14.20
CA ALA A 241 -32.89 13.56 -14.34
C ALA A 241 -33.97 14.64 -14.13
N ILE A 242 -33.81 15.51 -13.13
CA ILE A 242 -34.74 16.63 -12.89
C ILE A 242 -34.71 17.62 -14.07
N GLY A 243 -33.51 17.94 -14.57
CA GLY A 243 -33.34 18.84 -15.72
C GLY A 243 -34.04 18.32 -16.98
N LEU A 244 -33.86 17.03 -17.30
CA LEU A 244 -34.55 16.39 -18.42
C LEU A 244 -36.08 16.43 -18.25
N SER A 245 -36.57 16.22 -17.03
CA SER A 245 -38.00 16.24 -16.73
C SER A 245 -38.61 17.63 -16.97
N LEU A 246 -37.94 18.69 -16.51
CA LEU A 246 -38.38 20.07 -16.74
C LEU A 246 -38.33 20.46 -18.22
N LEU A 247 -37.35 19.94 -18.97
CA LEU A 247 -37.24 20.20 -20.41
C LEU A 247 -38.39 19.57 -21.19
N VAL A 248 -38.77 18.34 -20.85
CA VAL A 248 -39.94 17.65 -21.45
C VAL A 248 -41.24 18.40 -21.11
N LEU A 249 -41.40 18.85 -19.86
CA LEU A 249 -42.57 19.63 -19.44
C LEU A 249 -42.64 20.99 -20.15
N GLY A 250 -41.51 21.68 -20.32
CA GLY A 250 -41.44 22.92 -21.08
C GLY A 250 -41.79 22.73 -22.56
N ALA A 251 -41.27 21.67 -23.18
CA ALA A 251 -41.58 21.34 -24.58
C ALA A 251 -43.07 21.02 -24.79
N THR A 252 -43.70 20.29 -23.86
CA THR A 252 -45.14 20.00 -23.93
C THR A 252 -45.99 21.26 -23.78
N ALA A 253 -45.65 22.15 -22.85
CA ALA A 253 -46.37 23.42 -22.69
C ALA A 253 -46.27 24.31 -23.95
N LEU A 254 -45.07 24.44 -24.53
CA LEU A 254 -44.85 25.20 -25.76
C LEU A 254 -45.62 24.60 -26.95
N SER A 255 -45.67 23.27 -27.07
CA SER A 255 -46.41 22.61 -28.15
C SER A 255 -47.92 22.83 -28.04
N ILE A 256 -48.49 22.86 -26.84
CA ILE A 256 -49.92 23.16 -26.62
C ILE A 256 -50.23 24.62 -26.97
N LEU A 257 -49.37 25.55 -26.57
CA LEU A 257 -49.49 26.98 -26.91
C LEU A 257 -49.40 27.21 -28.42
N HIS A 258 -48.50 26.50 -29.11
CA HIS A 258 -48.37 26.60 -30.56
C HIS A 258 -49.63 26.09 -31.28
N LYS A 259 -50.17 24.94 -30.85
CA LYS A 259 -51.39 24.35 -31.43
C LYS A 259 -52.64 25.22 -31.22
N LYS A 260 -52.70 25.98 -30.12
CA LYS A 260 -53.78 26.95 -29.88
C LYS A 260 -53.69 28.17 -30.79
N ARG A 261 -52.50 28.61 -31.20
CA ARG A 261 -52.34 29.72 -32.14
C ARG A 261 -52.68 29.35 -33.58
N THR A 262 -52.44 28.11 -34.00
CA THR A 262 -52.78 27.63 -35.36
C THR A 262 -54.26 27.30 -35.55
N THR A 263 -55.08 27.38 -34.49
CA THR A 263 -56.54 27.14 -34.57
C THR A 263 -57.34 28.45 -34.56
N GLN A 264 -56.65 29.61 -34.60
CA GLN A 264 -57.25 30.94 -34.53
C GLN A 264 -56.97 31.78 -35.79
N ASP A 265 -56.71 31.11 -36.92
CA ASP A 265 -56.76 31.65 -38.28
C ASP A 265 -57.84 30.92 -39.09
#